data_AF-A0A7Z9SLK8-F1
#
_entry.id   AF-A0A7Z9SLK8-F1
#
_cell.length_a   1.000
_cell.length_b   1.000
_cell.length_c   1.000
_cell.angle_alpha   90.00
_cell.angle_beta   90.00
_cell.angle_gamma   90.00
#
_symmetry.space_group_name_H-M   'P 1'
#
loop_
_entity.id
_entity.type
_entity.pdbx_description
1 polymer ?
#
loop_
_entity_poly.entity_id
_entity_poly.type
_entity_poly.pdbx_seq_one_letter_code
_entity_poly.pdbx_strand_id
1 'polypeptide(L)'
;MPNKGKNADSASGILALLIALVIAAGMWMYIGKLDVVSSTMGSVVPSSQIKIIQHLEGGIVRKIYVEEGEQVVTDQPLIELESTDSEANVGEMFVRLATLTVQMARLNAESIGSEGIVFTPESEERTPELVEQERALFEARRDQYLSGIASQQGLVLQKEQAIQQVTSRLAHSENELKLLQEQVDISEELLKDELTNRYNHLTLLKDQSSLFSKIDEDKAIIKGADASLEEASQRLNEIRLGYQAKSREELENSRREHSELSQRM
;
A
#
# COMPACT_ATOMS: atom_id res chain seq x y z
N MET A 1 99.94 -87.09 -60.92
CA MET A 1 100.60 -85.76 -60.90
C MET A 1 99.88 -84.88 -59.89
N PRO A 2 100.60 -84.01 -59.18
CA PRO A 2 100.60 -83.79 -57.72
C PRO A 2 99.43 -82.86 -57.27
N ASN A 3 99.14 -82.52 -56.01
CA ASN A 3 99.99 -82.20 -54.86
C ASN A 3 99.08 -81.88 -53.65
N LYS A 4 99.58 -82.10 -52.41
CA LYS A 4 99.35 -81.35 -51.15
C LYS A 4 97.92 -80.86 -50.84
N GLY A 5 97.32 -81.16 -49.70
CA GLY A 5 97.93 -81.19 -48.37
C GLY A 5 97.18 -80.19 -47.47
N LYS A 6 96.97 -80.60 -46.21
CA LYS A 6 96.51 -79.78 -45.06
C LYS A 6 95.12 -79.17 -45.18
N ASN A 7 94.20 -79.64 -44.34
CA ASN A 7 93.40 -78.85 -43.40
C ASN A 7 92.33 -79.76 -42.77
N ALA A 8 92.77 -80.73 -41.97
CA ALA A 8 91.90 -81.51 -41.08
C ALA A 8 91.45 -80.68 -39.84
N ASP A 9 91.83 -79.40 -39.78
CA ASP A 9 91.57 -78.49 -38.65
C ASP A 9 90.42 -77.48 -38.91
N SER A 10 89.89 -77.36 -40.13
CA SER A 10 88.84 -76.36 -40.45
C SER A 10 87.41 -76.80 -40.14
N ALA A 11 87.10 -78.10 -40.23
CA ALA A 11 85.77 -78.63 -39.90
C ALA A 11 85.51 -78.67 -38.37
N SER A 12 86.55 -79.01 -37.59
CA SER A 12 86.51 -79.03 -36.12
C SER A 12 86.33 -77.63 -35.53
N GLY A 13 86.90 -76.59 -36.17
CA GLY A 13 86.72 -75.19 -35.76
C GLY A 13 85.28 -74.68 -35.96
N ILE A 14 84.60 -75.10 -37.03
CA ILE A 14 83.21 -74.72 -37.31
C ILE A 14 82.25 -75.39 -36.30
N LEU A 15 82.49 -76.65 -35.95
CA LEU A 15 81.69 -77.38 -34.96
C LEU A 15 81.85 -76.77 -33.55
N ALA A 16 83.08 -76.43 -33.15
CA ALA A 16 83.35 -75.77 -31.87
C ALA A 16 82.72 -74.37 -31.80
N LEU A 17 82.72 -73.62 -32.91
CA LEU A 17 82.08 -72.31 -32.99
C LEU A 17 80.55 -72.41 -32.90
N LEU A 18 79.94 -73.42 -33.52
CA LEU A 18 78.51 -73.70 -33.38
C LEU A 18 78.14 -74.07 -31.94
N ILE A 19 78.92 -74.93 -31.29
CA ILE A 19 78.69 -75.31 -29.88
C ILE A 19 78.85 -74.08 -28.98
N ALA A 20 79.87 -73.25 -29.20
CA ALA A 20 80.06 -72.00 -28.47
C ALA A 20 78.91 -71.02 -28.69
N LEU A 21 78.38 -70.92 -29.91
CA LEU A 21 77.23 -70.07 -30.23
C LEU A 21 75.95 -70.55 -29.52
N VAL A 22 75.72 -71.87 -29.48
CA VAL A 22 74.57 -72.46 -28.79
C VAL A 22 74.68 -72.24 -27.28
N ILE A 23 75.87 -72.41 -26.70
CA ILE A 23 76.10 -72.15 -25.28
C ILE A 23 75.92 -70.65 -24.98
N ALA A 24 76.44 -69.75 -25.83
CA ALA A 24 76.27 -68.31 -25.67
C ALA A 24 74.80 -67.88 -25.78
N ALA A 25 74.05 -68.44 -26.74
CA ALA A 25 72.62 -68.18 -26.90
C ALA A 25 71.80 -68.72 -25.72
N GLY A 26 72.13 -69.93 -25.23
CA GLY A 26 71.51 -70.51 -24.04
C GLY A 26 71.79 -69.69 -22.78
N MET A 27 73.03 -69.22 -22.61
CA MET A 27 73.41 -68.36 -21.49
C MET A 27 72.75 -66.97 -21.56
N TRP A 28 72.58 -66.43 -22.76
CA TRP A 28 71.83 -65.20 -22.98
C TRP A 28 70.33 -65.37 -22.67
N MET A 29 69.72 -66.50 -23.02
CA MET A 29 68.33 -66.82 -22.67
C MET A 29 68.13 -67.02 -21.15
N TYR A 30 69.12 -67.58 -20.45
CA TYR A 30 69.07 -67.77 -19.00
C TYR A 30 69.16 -66.44 -18.23
N ILE A 31 69.95 -65.48 -18.73
CA ILE A 31 70.17 -64.18 -18.09
C ILE A 31 69.15 -63.12 -18.56
N GLY A 32 68.60 -63.28 -19.77
CA GLY A 32 67.68 -62.34 -20.38
C GLY A 32 66.32 -62.31 -19.67
N LYS A 33 66.11 -61.31 -18.81
CA LYS A 33 64.78 -60.95 -18.31
C LYS A 33 64.08 -60.10 -19.36
N LEU A 34 62.98 -60.62 -19.91
CA LEU A 34 62.12 -59.89 -20.83
C LEU A 34 61.05 -59.16 -20.02
N ASP A 35 61.24 -57.87 -19.78
CA ASP A 35 60.22 -57.03 -19.14
C ASP A 35 59.10 -56.77 -20.15
N VAL A 36 57.96 -57.45 -19.96
CA VAL A 36 56.74 -57.23 -20.73
C VAL A 36 55.92 -56.16 -20.01
N VAL A 37 55.86 -54.96 -20.57
CA VAL A 37 54.93 -53.92 -20.14
C VAL A 37 53.62 -54.10 -20.91
N SER A 38 52.56 -54.50 -20.22
CA SER A 38 51.19 -54.51 -20.75
C SER A 38 50.49 -53.23 -20.31
N SER A 39 50.27 -52.31 -21.24
CA SER A 39 49.42 -51.14 -21.00
C SER A 39 47.97 -51.47 -21.38
N THR A 40 47.09 -51.56 -20.40
CA THR A 40 45.63 -51.60 -20.59
C THR A 40 45.05 -50.20 -20.39
N MET A 41 44.24 -49.73 -21.34
CA MET A 41 43.35 -48.58 -21.13
C MET A 41 42.08 -49.06 -20.41
N GLY A 42 42.03 -48.89 -19.09
CA GLY A 42 40.78 -49.00 -18.34
C GLY A 42 39.99 -47.71 -18.46
N SER A 43 38.70 -47.80 -18.80
CA SER A 43 37.77 -46.66 -18.72
C SER A 43 36.71 -46.97 -17.67
N VAL A 44 36.55 -46.09 -16.69
CA VAL A 44 35.54 -46.21 -15.63
C VAL A 44 34.26 -45.58 -16.15
N VAL A 45 33.29 -46.43 -16.51
CA VAL A 45 31.97 -45.98 -16.97
C VAL A 45 30.96 -46.22 -15.84
N PRO A 46 30.19 -45.21 -15.40
CA PRO A 46 29.19 -45.39 -14.35
C PRO A 46 28.11 -46.39 -14.80
N SER A 47 27.73 -47.30 -13.90
CA SER A 47 26.71 -48.34 -14.15
C SER A 47 25.28 -47.81 -14.11
N SER A 48 25.06 -46.59 -13.59
CA SER A 48 23.76 -45.96 -13.41
C SER A 48 23.62 -44.70 -14.25
N GLN A 49 22.38 -44.32 -14.55
CA GLN A 49 22.06 -43.07 -15.24
C GLN A 49 22.52 -41.87 -14.40
N ILE A 50 23.34 -41.01 -14.99
CA ILE A 50 23.79 -39.75 -14.39
C ILE A 50 22.56 -38.85 -14.19
N LYS A 51 22.35 -38.39 -12.96
CA LYS A 51 21.30 -37.41 -12.63
C LYS A 51 21.93 -36.02 -12.55
N ILE A 52 21.49 -35.11 -13.41
CA ILE A 52 21.94 -33.72 -13.41
C ILE A 52 21.10 -32.98 -12.36
N ILE A 53 21.76 -32.41 -11.35
CA ILE A 53 21.13 -31.56 -10.36
C ILE A 53 21.20 -30.13 -10.88
N GLN A 54 20.04 -29.56 -11.21
CA GLN A 54 19.90 -28.19 -11.71
C GLN A 54 18.93 -27.43 -10.81
N HIS A 55 19.27 -26.20 -10.44
CA HIS A 55 18.32 -25.32 -9.76
C HIS A 55 17.20 -24.93 -10.72
N LEU A 56 15.97 -24.74 -10.23
CA LEU A 56 14.84 -24.39 -11.08
C LEU A 56 14.80 -22.88 -11.45
N GLU A 57 15.42 -22.02 -10.64
CA GLU A 57 15.17 -20.57 -10.70
C GLU A 57 16.37 -19.71 -11.15
N GLY A 58 17.61 -20.15 -10.97
CA GLY A 58 18.78 -19.26 -11.11
C GLY A 58 19.31 -18.85 -9.73
N GLY A 59 20.57 -18.42 -9.64
CA GLY A 59 21.10 -17.84 -8.40
C GLY A 59 22.62 -17.67 -8.40
N ILE A 60 23.13 -16.76 -7.56
CA ILE A 60 24.57 -16.64 -7.29
C ILE A 60 24.93 -17.74 -6.28
N VAL A 61 25.98 -18.51 -6.57
CA VAL A 61 26.45 -19.55 -5.64
C VAL A 61 27.17 -18.89 -4.47
N ARG A 62 26.60 -19.01 -3.27
CA ARG A 62 27.21 -18.52 -2.03
C ARG A 62 28.29 -19.47 -1.53
N LYS A 63 28.01 -20.77 -1.57
CA LYS A 63 28.92 -21.80 -1.06
C LYS A 63 28.68 -23.13 -1.74
N ILE A 64 29.76 -23.86 -2.02
CA ILE A 64 29.70 -25.25 -2.46
C ILE A 64 30.18 -26.10 -1.28
N TYR A 65 29.39 -27.10 -0.90
CA TYR A 65 29.62 -27.94 0.27
C TYR A 65 30.36 -29.24 -0.03
N VAL A 66 30.57 -29.55 -1.32
CA VAL A 66 31.08 -30.84 -1.77
C VAL A 66 32.19 -30.68 -2.81
N GLU A 67 33.12 -31.62 -2.84
CA GLU A 67 34.23 -31.67 -3.80
C GLU A 67 34.03 -32.75 -4.87
N GLU A 68 34.79 -32.65 -5.97
CA GLU A 68 34.70 -33.62 -7.07
C GLU A 68 35.12 -35.03 -6.60
N GLY A 69 34.23 -36.02 -6.79
CA GLY A 69 34.46 -37.40 -6.38
C GLY A 69 33.99 -37.74 -4.95
N GLU A 70 33.43 -36.75 -4.23
CA GLU A 70 32.86 -36.97 -2.90
C GLU A 70 31.56 -37.80 -2.97
N GLN A 71 31.39 -38.74 -2.03
CA GLN A 71 30.17 -39.53 -1.91
C GLN A 71 29.13 -38.75 -1.11
N VAL A 72 27.96 -38.54 -1.70
CA VAL A 72 26.87 -37.76 -1.10
C VAL A 72 25.65 -38.64 -0.81
N VAL A 73 24.94 -38.33 0.27
CA VAL A 73 23.69 -39.01 0.64
C VAL A 73 22.47 -38.16 0.26
N THR A 74 21.29 -38.80 0.18
CA THR A 74 20.03 -38.09 -0.05
C THR A 74 19.80 -37.03 1.05
N ASP A 75 19.32 -35.85 0.65
CA ASP A 75 19.10 -34.66 1.49
C ASP A 75 20.36 -33.97 2.04
N GLN A 76 21.56 -34.38 1.61
CA GLN A 76 22.78 -33.64 1.91
C GLN A 76 22.83 -32.31 1.13
N PRO A 77 23.04 -31.15 1.80
CA PRO A 77 23.26 -29.89 1.10
C PRO A 77 24.51 -29.95 0.24
N LEU A 78 24.36 -29.67 -1.06
CA LEU A 78 25.47 -29.69 -2.02
C LEU A 78 25.96 -28.27 -2.33
N ILE A 79 25.02 -27.32 -2.49
CA ILE A 79 25.27 -25.94 -2.87
C ILE A 79 24.31 -25.05 -2.08
N GLU A 80 24.82 -23.92 -1.58
CA GLU A 80 24.05 -22.82 -1.04
C GLU A 80 23.98 -21.69 -2.07
N LEU A 81 22.78 -21.21 -2.36
CA LEU A 81 22.56 -20.05 -3.21
C LEU A 81 22.39 -18.79 -2.35
N GLU A 82 22.91 -17.66 -2.83
CA GLU A 82 22.73 -16.36 -2.20
C GLU A 82 21.30 -15.84 -2.49
N SER A 83 20.56 -15.47 -1.44
CA SER A 83 19.14 -15.12 -1.49
C SER A 83 18.90 -13.60 -1.41
N THR A 84 19.70 -12.79 -2.11
CA THR A 84 19.66 -11.33 -1.97
C THR A 84 18.37 -10.69 -2.49
N ASP A 85 17.78 -11.21 -3.58
CA ASP A 85 16.53 -10.68 -4.14
C ASP A 85 15.29 -11.06 -3.31
N SER A 86 15.34 -12.11 -2.48
CA SER A 86 14.20 -12.54 -1.66
C SER A 86 14.13 -11.79 -0.32
N GLU A 87 15.27 -11.54 0.33
CA GLU A 87 15.30 -10.88 1.65
C GLU A 87 14.95 -9.38 1.55
N ALA A 88 15.41 -8.69 0.51
CA ALA A 88 15.10 -7.27 0.29
C ALA A 88 13.60 -7.03 0.05
N ASN A 89 12.96 -7.91 -0.74
CA ASN A 89 11.52 -7.86 -1.00
C ASN A 89 10.69 -8.12 0.27
N VAL A 90 11.11 -9.09 1.09
CA VAL A 90 10.45 -9.39 2.38
C VAL A 90 10.56 -8.22 3.36
N GLY A 91 11.74 -7.60 3.46
CA GLY A 91 11.95 -6.40 4.28
C GLY A 91 11.05 -5.23 3.86
N GLU A 92 10.93 -4.98 2.56
CA GLU A 92 10.03 -3.94 2.02
C GLU A 92 8.55 -4.24 2.36
N MET A 93 8.13 -5.50 2.23
CA MET A 93 6.77 -5.93 2.56
C MET A 93 6.44 -5.73 4.05
N PHE A 94 7.38 -6.05 4.95
CA PHE A 94 7.20 -5.81 6.38
C PHE A 94 7.05 -4.33 6.72
N VAL A 95 7.89 -3.47 6.13
CA VAL A 95 7.78 -2.01 6.31
C VAL A 95 6.41 -1.53 5.83
N ARG A 96 5.97 -2.01 4.66
CA ARG A 96 4.68 -1.60 4.09
C ARG A 96 3.49 -2.08 4.92
N LEU A 97 3.55 -3.29 5.49
CA LEU A 97 2.53 -3.79 6.41
C LEU A 97 2.48 -2.97 7.71
N ALA A 98 3.63 -2.58 8.26
CA ALA A 98 3.68 -1.70 9.42
C ALA A 98 3.05 -0.33 9.10
N THR A 99 3.39 0.27 7.95
CA THR A 99 2.76 1.50 7.44
C THR A 99 1.24 1.39 7.37
N LEU A 100 0.73 0.35 6.71
CA LEU A 100 -0.70 0.13 6.57
C LEU A 100 -1.39 -0.10 7.92
N THR A 101 -0.73 -0.76 8.87
CA THR A 101 -1.27 -1.01 10.21
C THR A 101 -1.49 0.29 10.99
N VAL A 102 -0.48 1.17 11.02
CA VAL A 102 -0.57 2.46 11.70
C VAL A 102 -1.59 3.36 10.99
N GLN A 103 -1.57 3.40 9.66
CA GLN A 103 -2.52 4.17 8.86
C GLN A 103 -3.97 3.72 9.11
N MET A 104 -4.22 2.41 9.17
CA MET A 104 -5.54 1.85 9.48
C MET A 104 -6.02 2.24 10.88
N ALA A 105 -5.12 2.31 11.87
CA ALA A 105 -5.48 2.76 13.22
C ALA A 105 -5.97 4.22 13.22
N ARG A 106 -5.27 5.12 12.52
CA ARG A 106 -5.73 6.51 12.31
C ARG A 106 -7.08 6.53 11.58
N LEU A 107 -7.16 5.88 10.42
CA LEU A 107 -8.35 5.91 9.57
C LEU A 107 -9.59 5.34 10.28
N ASN A 108 -9.41 4.31 11.11
CA ASN A 108 -10.49 3.79 11.94
C ASN A 108 -10.98 4.85 12.94
N ALA A 109 -10.07 5.52 13.67
CA ALA A 109 -10.42 6.60 14.58
C ALA A 109 -11.16 7.75 13.88
N GLU A 110 -10.70 8.17 12.70
CA GLU A 110 -11.39 9.20 11.89
C GLU A 110 -12.78 8.74 11.41
N SER A 111 -12.90 7.49 10.97
CA SER A 111 -14.14 6.92 10.41
C SER A 111 -15.30 6.88 11.40
N ILE A 112 -15.00 6.81 12.69
CA ILE A 112 -15.96 6.86 13.79
C ILE A 112 -16.07 8.25 14.43
N GLY A 113 -15.24 9.21 14.01
CA GLY A 113 -15.20 10.56 14.58
C GLY A 113 -14.63 10.60 16.00
N SER A 114 -13.67 9.73 16.32
CA SER A 114 -13.00 9.71 17.63
C SER A 114 -12.25 11.01 17.90
N GLU A 115 -12.14 11.38 19.18
CA GLU A 115 -11.33 12.53 19.60
C GLU A 115 -9.83 12.25 19.62
N GLY A 116 -9.44 10.97 19.63
CA GLY A 116 -8.04 10.55 19.64
C GLY A 116 -7.83 9.19 18.97
N ILE A 117 -6.56 8.87 18.72
CA ILE A 117 -6.12 7.59 18.18
C ILE A 117 -5.39 6.81 19.26
N VAL A 118 -5.63 5.51 19.28
CA VAL A 118 -4.88 4.55 20.09
C VAL A 118 -4.12 3.64 19.14
N PHE A 119 -2.79 3.61 19.27
CA PHE A 119 -1.93 2.67 18.57
C PHE A 119 -1.65 1.45 19.47
N THR A 120 -1.28 0.33 18.87
CA THR A 120 -0.85 -0.84 19.67
C THR A 120 0.56 -0.62 20.21
N PRO A 121 0.91 -1.15 21.40
CA PRO A 121 2.27 -1.00 21.95
C PRO A 121 3.36 -1.50 20.99
N GLU A 122 3.06 -2.56 20.23
CA GLU A 122 3.97 -3.11 19.23
C GLU A 122 4.29 -2.08 18.13
N SER A 123 3.29 -1.34 17.64
CA SER A 123 3.49 -0.29 16.62
C SER A 123 4.31 0.88 17.16
N GLU A 124 4.09 1.26 18.42
CA GLU A 124 4.82 2.35 19.08
C GLU A 124 6.30 1.99 19.32
N GLU A 125 6.60 0.73 19.65
CA GLU A 125 7.97 0.27 19.86
C GLU A 125 8.71 0.03 18.54
N ARG A 126 8.06 -0.61 17.56
CA ARG A 126 8.71 -1.01 16.30
C ARG A 126 8.81 0.12 15.27
N THR A 127 7.88 1.07 15.28
CA THR A 127 7.78 2.14 14.27
C THR A 127 7.40 3.50 14.87
N PRO A 128 8.18 4.05 15.83
CA PRO A 128 7.83 5.27 16.54
C PRO A 128 7.70 6.50 15.62
N GLU A 129 8.57 6.64 14.62
CA GLU A 129 8.55 7.77 13.67
C GLU A 129 7.25 7.81 12.84
N LEU A 130 6.79 6.64 12.39
CA LEU A 130 5.57 6.50 11.61
C LEU A 130 4.31 6.78 12.45
N VAL A 131 4.32 6.32 13.71
CA VAL A 131 3.22 6.60 14.65
C VAL A 131 3.08 8.10 14.87
N GLU A 132 4.18 8.81 15.11
CA GLU A 132 4.14 10.26 15.30
C GLU A 132 3.72 11.01 14.04
N GLN A 133 4.14 10.54 12.86
CA GLN A 133 3.67 11.09 11.58
C GLN A 133 2.15 10.95 11.42
N GLU A 134 1.60 9.76 11.68
CA GLU A 134 0.16 9.51 11.55
C GLU A 134 -0.64 10.23 12.65
N ARG A 135 -0.09 10.40 13.86
CA ARG A 135 -0.66 11.24 14.92
C ARG A 135 -0.76 12.69 14.47
N ALA A 136 0.33 13.27 13.96
CA ALA A 136 0.33 14.64 13.46
C ALA A 136 -0.65 14.84 12.29
N LEU A 137 -0.73 13.86 11.38
CA LEU A 137 -1.69 13.89 10.27
C LEU A 137 -3.14 13.86 10.75
N PHE A 138 -3.44 13.04 11.76
CA PHE A 138 -4.77 12.99 12.36
C PHE A 138 -5.17 14.31 13.01
N GLU A 139 -4.29 14.89 13.82
CA GLU A 139 -4.53 16.17 14.47
C GLU A 139 -4.80 17.26 13.42
N ALA A 140 -3.97 17.35 12.38
CA ALA A 140 -4.16 18.31 11.29
C ALA A 140 -5.50 18.11 10.56
N ARG A 141 -5.87 16.85 10.23
CA ARG A 141 -7.15 16.54 9.57
C ARG A 141 -8.35 16.85 10.47
N ARG A 142 -8.24 16.55 11.77
CA ARG A 142 -9.27 16.83 12.78
C ARG A 142 -9.46 18.34 12.97
N ASP A 143 -8.38 19.10 13.05
CA ASP A 143 -8.43 20.56 13.18
C ASP A 143 -9.06 21.21 11.96
N GLN A 144 -8.74 20.73 10.76
CA GLN A 144 -9.40 21.17 9.53
C GLN A 144 -10.90 20.86 9.56
N TYR A 145 -11.29 19.65 9.97
CA TYR A 145 -12.70 19.26 10.11
C TYR A 145 -13.44 20.15 11.11
N LEU A 146 -12.89 20.34 12.32
CA LEU A 146 -13.48 21.17 13.36
C LEU A 146 -13.57 22.65 12.95
N SER A 147 -12.55 23.16 12.26
CA SER A 147 -12.58 24.52 11.71
C SER A 147 -13.68 24.70 10.66
N GLY A 148 -13.88 23.69 9.81
CA GLY A 148 -15.00 23.67 8.84
C GLY A 148 -16.36 23.69 9.53
N ILE A 149 -16.54 22.87 10.57
CA ILE A 149 -17.76 22.86 11.40
C ILE A 149 -17.98 24.23 12.06
N ALA A 150 -16.96 24.80 12.71
CA ALA A 150 -17.07 26.09 13.39
C ALA A 150 -17.43 27.23 12.42
N SER A 151 -16.81 27.25 11.23
CA SER A 151 -17.12 28.24 10.20
C SER A 151 -18.58 28.13 9.74
N GLN A 152 -19.05 26.90 9.48
CA GLN A 152 -20.43 26.68 9.04
C GLN A 152 -21.44 26.97 10.16
N GLN A 153 -21.12 26.69 11.43
CA GLN A 153 -21.94 27.09 12.58
C GLN A 153 -22.05 28.62 12.69
N GLY A 154 -20.97 29.34 12.42
CA GLY A 154 -20.99 30.80 12.35
C GLY A 154 -21.96 31.32 11.28
N LEU A 155 -22.02 30.65 10.13
CA LEU A 155 -22.98 30.99 9.06
C LEU A 155 -24.43 30.70 9.48
N VAL A 156 -24.69 29.56 10.14
CA VAL A 156 -26.01 29.24 10.70
C VAL A 156 -26.47 30.33 11.67
N LEU A 157 -25.62 30.70 12.63
CA LEU A 157 -25.92 31.76 13.60
C LEU A 157 -26.20 33.11 12.92
N GLN A 158 -25.44 33.45 11.87
CA GLN A 158 -25.69 34.66 11.10
C GLN A 158 -27.08 34.66 10.44
N LYS A 159 -27.53 33.50 9.92
CA LYS A 159 -28.87 33.36 9.32
C LYS A 159 -29.97 33.46 10.37
N GLU A 160 -29.79 32.83 11.53
CA GLU A 160 -30.73 32.95 12.66
C GLU A 160 -30.90 34.40 13.10
N GLN A 161 -29.80 35.16 13.22
CA GLN A 161 -29.84 36.58 13.56
C GLN A 161 -30.57 37.41 12.51
N ALA A 162 -30.37 37.12 11.23
CA ALA A 162 -31.09 37.79 10.14
C ALA A 162 -32.60 37.52 10.21
N ILE A 163 -33.01 36.28 10.49
CA ILE A 163 -34.42 35.90 10.71
C ILE A 163 -34.99 36.66 11.90
N GLN A 164 -34.26 36.71 13.03
CA GLN A 164 -34.69 37.42 14.23
C GLN A 164 -34.89 38.93 13.97
N GLN A 165 -34.02 39.55 13.18
CA GLN A 165 -34.13 40.97 12.82
C GLN A 165 -35.41 41.23 12.00
N VAL A 166 -35.68 40.41 10.98
CA VAL A 166 -36.89 40.57 10.15
C VAL A 166 -38.15 40.25 10.96
N THR A 167 -38.11 39.23 11.82
CA THR A 167 -39.22 38.88 12.71
C THR A 167 -39.56 40.02 13.67
N SER A 168 -38.55 40.70 14.21
CA SER A 168 -38.77 41.87 15.08
C SER A 168 -39.39 43.04 14.31
N ARG A 169 -38.94 43.27 13.06
CA ARG A 169 -39.52 44.27 12.17
C ARG A 169 -40.98 43.95 11.82
N LEU A 170 -41.27 42.69 11.51
CA LEU A 170 -42.61 42.20 11.23
C LEU A 170 -43.55 42.46 12.41
N ALA A 171 -43.13 42.08 13.63
CA ALA A 171 -43.91 42.31 14.83
C ALA A 171 -44.18 43.81 15.07
N HIS A 172 -43.22 44.68 14.76
CA HIS A 172 -43.45 46.13 14.83
C HIS A 172 -44.49 46.61 13.82
N SER A 173 -44.37 46.19 12.55
CA SER A 173 -45.33 46.56 11.50
C SER A 173 -46.73 46.00 11.74
N GLU A 174 -46.86 44.80 12.32
CA GLU A 174 -48.17 44.25 12.72
C GLU A 174 -48.83 45.07 13.84
N ASN A 175 -48.05 45.55 14.82
CA ASN A 175 -48.56 46.45 15.85
C ASN A 175 -48.96 47.81 15.26
N GLU A 176 -48.16 48.36 14.35
CA GLU A 176 -48.46 49.62 13.66
C GLU A 176 -49.75 49.51 12.83
N LEU A 177 -49.92 48.40 12.10
CA LEU A 177 -51.12 48.11 11.34
C LEU A 177 -52.36 48.08 12.24
N LYS A 178 -52.28 47.50 13.44
CA LYS A 178 -53.39 47.47 14.39
C LYS A 178 -53.83 48.87 14.80
N LEU A 179 -52.88 49.76 15.14
CA LEU A 179 -53.18 51.14 15.51
C LEU A 179 -53.74 51.94 14.33
N LEU A 180 -53.26 51.68 13.12
CA LEU A 180 -53.77 52.31 11.91
C LEU A 180 -55.18 51.82 11.57
N GLN A 181 -55.49 50.54 11.81
CA GLN A 181 -56.83 49.98 11.67
C GLN A 181 -57.83 50.75 12.55
N GLU A 182 -57.47 50.99 13.82
CA GLU A 182 -58.30 51.78 14.74
C GLU A 182 -58.51 53.22 14.23
N GLN A 183 -57.48 53.86 13.65
CA GLN A 183 -57.61 55.19 13.04
C GLN A 183 -58.51 55.19 11.79
N VAL A 184 -58.43 54.16 10.95
CA VAL A 184 -59.31 53.98 9.78
C VAL A 184 -60.76 53.85 10.25
N ASP A 185 -61.01 53.03 11.27
CA ASP A 185 -62.36 52.81 11.82
C ASP A 185 -62.95 54.12 12.39
N ILE A 186 -62.17 54.88 13.17
CA ILE A 186 -62.58 56.21 13.65
C ILE A 186 -62.85 57.16 12.48
N SER A 187 -61.98 57.18 11.47
CA SER A 187 -62.15 58.04 10.31
C SER A 187 -63.39 57.67 9.49
N GLU A 188 -63.75 56.39 9.42
CA GLU A 188 -64.95 55.90 8.74
C GLU A 188 -66.22 56.39 9.45
N GLU A 189 -66.25 56.36 10.78
CA GLU A 189 -67.35 56.92 11.58
C GLU A 189 -67.47 58.44 11.39
N LEU A 190 -66.36 59.17 11.51
CA LEU A 190 -66.35 60.62 11.32
C LEU A 190 -66.77 61.03 9.90
N LEU A 191 -66.49 60.21 8.89
CA LEU A 191 -66.88 60.49 7.51
C LEU A 191 -68.38 60.35 7.31
N LYS A 192 -69.03 59.39 8.01
CA LYS A 192 -70.49 59.22 8.01
C LYS A 192 -71.21 60.40 8.64
N ASP A 193 -70.61 60.99 9.67
CA ASP A 193 -71.12 62.19 10.35
C ASP A 193 -70.71 63.51 9.65
N GLU A 194 -70.07 63.43 8.47
CA GLU A 194 -69.54 64.58 7.71
C GLU A 194 -68.52 65.45 8.49
N LEU A 195 -67.88 64.88 9.52
CA LEU A 195 -66.90 65.55 10.39
C LEU A 195 -65.45 65.45 9.88
N THR A 196 -65.21 64.70 8.80
CA THR A 196 -63.91 64.65 8.12
C THR A 196 -64.08 64.66 6.60
N ASN A 197 -62.98 64.80 5.86
CA ASN A 197 -62.98 64.74 4.40
C ASN A 197 -62.59 63.34 3.89
N ARG A 198 -63.09 62.97 2.71
CA ARG A 198 -62.80 61.69 2.05
C ARG A 198 -61.32 61.52 1.70
N TYR A 199 -60.59 62.61 1.47
CA TYR A 199 -59.17 62.57 1.11
C TYR A 199 -58.30 62.04 2.27
N ASN A 200 -58.59 62.46 3.51
CA ASN A 200 -57.91 62.03 4.72
C ASN A 200 -58.16 60.53 4.95
N HIS A 201 -59.42 60.09 4.84
CA HIS A 201 -59.77 58.68 4.95
C HIS A 201 -59.06 57.81 3.89
N LEU A 202 -59.03 58.25 2.63
CA LEU A 202 -58.30 57.55 1.57
C LEU A 202 -56.79 57.50 1.81
N THR A 203 -56.22 58.51 2.48
CA THR A 203 -54.81 58.51 2.87
C THR A 203 -54.53 57.42 3.90
N LEU A 204 -55.37 57.29 4.94
CA LEU A 204 -55.25 56.22 5.93
C LEU A 204 -55.38 54.82 5.30
N LEU A 205 -56.34 54.63 4.37
CA LEU A 205 -56.48 53.37 3.64
C LEU A 205 -55.25 53.05 2.77
N LYS A 206 -54.66 54.06 2.14
CA LYS A 206 -53.42 53.89 1.37
C LYS A 206 -52.27 53.47 2.28
N ASP A 207 -52.11 54.13 3.44
CA ASP A 207 -51.07 53.81 4.41
C ASP A 207 -51.25 52.39 4.99
N GLN A 208 -52.50 51.99 5.24
CA GLN A 208 -52.86 50.63 5.67
C GLN A 208 -52.49 49.58 4.63
N SER A 209 -52.83 49.83 3.36
CA SER A 209 -52.47 48.95 2.24
C SER A 209 -50.95 48.83 2.06
N SER A 210 -50.22 49.93 2.26
CA SER A 210 -48.75 49.95 2.24
C SER A 210 -48.15 49.10 3.37
N LEU A 211 -48.67 49.22 4.59
CA LEU A 211 -48.25 48.41 5.73
C LEU A 211 -48.57 46.91 5.53
N PHE A 212 -49.74 46.59 5.00
CA PHE A 212 -50.11 45.21 4.67
C PHE A 212 -49.13 44.60 3.67
N SER A 213 -48.81 45.34 2.60
CA SER A 213 -47.83 44.90 1.60
C SER A 213 -46.44 44.65 2.20
N LYS A 214 -46.01 45.50 3.14
CA LYS A 214 -44.73 45.36 3.85
C LYS A 214 -44.70 44.15 4.78
N ILE A 215 -45.80 43.88 5.48
CA ILE A 215 -45.97 42.69 6.33
C ILE A 215 -45.88 41.41 5.49
N ASP A 216 -46.54 41.39 4.33
CA ASP A 216 -46.49 40.26 3.41
C ASP A 216 -45.08 40.05 2.82
N GLU A 217 -44.38 41.14 2.49
CA GLU A 217 -42.98 41.10 2.06
C GLU A 217 -42.07 40.52 3.16
N ASP A 218 -42.20 41.00 4.39
CA ASP A 218 -41.42 40.51 5.53
C ASP A 218 -41.69 39.02 5.82
N LYS A 219 -42.95 38.57 5.72
CA LYS A 219 -43.32 37.15 5.85
C LYS A 219 -42.68 36.30 4.74
N ALA A 220 -42.66 36.79 3.51
CA ALA A 220 -42.00 36.10 2.40
C ALA A 220 -40.47 36.02 2.60
N ILE A 221 -39.86 37.09 3.10
CA ILE A 221 -38.43 37.14 3.43
C ILE A 221 -38.10 36.12 4.52
N ILE A 222 -38.87 36.07 5.61
CA ILE A 222 -38.67 35.09 6.70
C ILE A 222 -38.73 33.67 6.15
N LYS A 223 -39.76 33.34 5.36
CA LYS A 223 -39.91 32.01 4.76
C LYS A 223 -38.71 31.61 3.88
N GLY A 224 -38.17 32.55 3.09
CA GLY A 224 -36.97 32.31 2.29
C GLY A 224 -35.70 32.17 3.14
N ALA A 225 -35.60 32.95 4.22
CA ALA A 225 -34.50 32.89 5.16
C ALA A 225 -34.49 31.57 5.96
N ASP A 226 -35.66 31.07 6.37
CA ASP A 226 -35.80 29.76 7.04
C ASP A 226 -35.32 28.62 6.15
N ALA A 227 -35.70 28.63 4.86
CA ALA A 227 -35.21 27.63 3.90
C ALA A 227 -33.68 27.70 3.73
N SER A 228 -33.11 28.92 3.74
CA SER A 228 -31.66 29.13 3.68
C SER A 228 -30.95 28.68 4.96
N LEU A 229 -31.57 28.86 6.13
CA LEU A 229 -31.08 28.38 7.42
C LEU A 229 -31.07 26.85 7.47
N GLU A 230 -32.14 26.21 6.99
CA GLU A 230 -32.24 24.76 6.89
C GLU A 230 -31.13 24.20 5.98
N GLU A 231 -30.91 24.80 4.80
CA GLU A 231 -29.81 24.41 3.91
C GLU A 231 -28.44 24.55 4.60
N ALA A 232 -28.20 25.67 5.29
CA ALA A 232 -26.96 25.89 6.03
C ALA A 232 -26.77 24.86 7.16
N SER A 233 -27.85 24.44 7.82
CA SER A 233 -27.84 23.42 8.86
C SER A 233 -27.59 22.03 8.30
N GLN A 234 -28.14 21.71 7.12
CA GLN A 234 -27.89 20.45 6.43
C GLN A 234 -26.43 20.32 5.99
N ARG A 235 -25.81 21.42 5.53
CA ARG A 235 -24.38 21.44 5.19
C ARG A 235 -23.48 21.10 6.39
N LEU A 236 -23.88 21.38 7.65
CA LEU A 236 -23.12 20.90 8.82
C LEU A 236 -23.08 19.38 8.90
N ASN A 237 -24.22 18.73 8.68
CA ASN A 237 -24.29 17.28 8.65
C ASN A 237 -23.50 16.70 7.47
N GLU A 238 -23.54 17.37 6.32
CA GLU A 238 -22.77 16.98 5.14
C GLU A 238 -21.26 17.00 5.39
N ILE A 239 -20.73 18.04 6.06
CA ILE A 239 -19.29 18.11 6.42
C ILE A 239 -18.89 16.91 7.28
N ARG A 240 -19.70 16.57 8.30
CA ARG A 240 -19.46 15.42 9.17
C ARG A 240 -19.51 14.09 8.42
N LEU A 241 -20.55 13.89 7.63
CA LEU A 241 -20.72 12.65 6.86
C LEU A 241 -19.64 12.51 5.80
N GLY A 242 -19.25 13.60 5.14
CA GLY A 242 -18.17 13.62 4.16
C GLY A 242 -16.81 13.27 4.76
N TYR A 243 -16.50 13.80 5.95
CA TYR A 243 -15.28 13.44 6.69
C TYR A 243 -15.25 11.94 7.01
N GLN A 244 -16.33 11.40 7.59
CA GLN A 244 -16.42 9.98 7.95
C GLN A 244 -16.41 9.07 6.72
N ALA A 245 -17.13 9.44 5.65
CA ALA A 245 -17.22 8.65 4.42
C ALA A 245 -15.85 8.55 3.74
N LYS A 246 -15.12 9.66 3.63
CA LYS A 246 -13.77 9.69 3.06
C LYS A 246 -12.80 8.82 3.87
N SER A 247 -12.82 8.92 5.20
CA SER A 247 -11.96 8.08 6.05
C SER A 247 -12.34 6.59 5.98
N ARG A 248 -13.62 6.25 5.80
CA ARG A 248 -14.06 4.86 5.56
C ARG A 248 -13.58 4.31 4.22
N GLU A 249 -13.65 5.12 3.16
CA GLU A 249 -13.17 4.72 1.84
C GLU A 249 -11.65 4.47 1.86
N GLU A 250 -10.89 5.40 2.44
CA GLU A 250 -9.44 5.24 2.65
C GLU A 250 -9.14 3.99 3.50
N LEU A 251 -9.92 3.75 4.57
CA LEU A 251 -9.73 2.58 5.45
C LEU A 251 -9.94 1.27 4.70
N GLU A 252 -10.99 1.14 3.90
CA GLU A 252 -11.28 -0.08 3.15
C GLU A 252 -10.21 -0.36 2.09
N ASN A 253 -9.66 0.68 1.47
CA ASN A 253 -8.54 0.53 0.53
C ASN A 253 -7.26 0.07 1.26
N SER A 254 -6.88 0.72 2.36
CA SER A 254 -5.72 0.30 3.17
C SER A 254 -5.88 -1.13 3.71
N ARG A 255 -7.09 -1.52 4.12
CA ARG A 255 -7.39 -2.88 4.60
C ARG A 255 -7.24 -3.93 3.50
N ARG A 256 -7.69 -3.61 2.27
CA ARG A 256 -7.53 -4.48 1.10
C ARG A 256 -6.06 -4.67 0.78
N GLU A 257 -5.30 -3.58 0.67
CA GLU A 257 -3.84 -3.65 0.43
C GLU A 257 -3.14 -4.45 1.53
N HIS A 258 -3.48 -4.22 2.80
CA HIS A 258 -2.89 -4.95 3.92
C HIS A 258 -3.18 -6.46 3.82
N SER A 259 -4.42 -6.84 3.50
CA SER A 259 -4.80 -8.24 3.33
C SER A 259 -4.07 -8.90 2.15
N GLU A 260 -3.90 -8.19 1.03
CA GLU A 260 -3.18 -8.70 -0.14
C GLU A 260 -1.68 -8.91 0.16
N LEU A 261 -1.04 -7.96 0.84
CA LEU A 261 0.36 -8.10 1.25
C LEU A 261 0.55 -9.23 2.26
N SER A 262 -0.37 -9.36 3.22
CA SER A 262 -0.31 -10.42 4.23
C SER A 262 -0.50 -11.82 3.65
N GLN A 263 -1.15 -11.97 2.49
CA GLN A 263 -1.29 -13.25 1.79
C GLN A 263 -0.07 -13.61 0.93
N ARG A 264 0.75 -12.61 0.57
CA ARG A 264 1.94 -12.79 -0.27
C ARG A 264 3.20 -13.14 0.55
N MET A 265 3.18 -12.90 1.85
CA MET A 265 4.19 -13.39 2.80
C MET A 265 3.90 -14.83 3.21
#